data_AF-A0A2H3BMZ9-F1
#
_entry.id   AF-A0A2H3BMZ9-F1
#
_cell.length_a   1.000
_cell.length_b   1.000
_cell.length_c   1.000
_cell.angle_alpha   90.00
_cell.angle_beta   90.00
_cell.angle_gamma   90.00
#
_symmetry.space_group_name_H-M   'P 1'
#
loop_
_entity.id
_entity.type
_entity.pdbx_description
1 polymer ?
#
loop_
_entity_poly.entity_id
_entity_poly.type
_entity_poly.pdbx_seq_one_letter_code
_entity_poly.pdbx_strand_id
1 'polypeptide(L)'
;HYLKSKALLYFIQKVSKNHVEWTLLDFSCGIFNACFPLNYRSQQHDKIKRCYQNDHTVSEYVYELETLYGLVGVTSRCEHAIKLWDGFQKEMQHELHWAKLNKKVHSW
;
A
#
# COMPACT_ATOMS: atom_id res chain seq x y z
N HIS A 1 -1.87 -0.65 -27.61
CA HIS A 1 -3.01 -0.26 -26.74
C HIS A 1 -2.55 -0.23 -25.29
N TYR A 2 -2.68 0.93 -24.61
CA TYR A 2 -2.22 1.13 -23.23
C TYR A 2 -3.30 0.87 -22.17
N LEU A 3 -4.58 1.03 -22.49
CA LEU A 3 -5.71 0.78 -21.60
C LEU A 3 -6.44 -0.52 -21.95
N LYS A 4 -6.94 -1.22 -20.92
CA LYS A 4 -7.72 -2.46 -21.06
C LYS A 4 -8.96 -2.41 -20.17
N SER A 5 -9.97 -3.22 -20.51
CA SER A 5 -11.16 -3.48 -19.66
C SER A 5 -11.85 -2.19 -19.15
N LYS A 6 -12.05 -2.06 -17.82
CA LYS A 6 -12.74 -0.91 -17.20
C LYS A 6 -12.09 0.43 -17.52
N ALA A 7 -10.76 0.47 -17.56
CA ALA A 7 -10.00 1.68 -17.87
C ALA A 7 -10.26 2.15 -19.31
N LEU A 8 -10.29 1.20 -20.26
CA LEU A 8 -10.62 1.48 -21.66
C LEU A 8 -12.08 1.95 -21.80
N LEU A 9 -13.02 1.29 -21.12
CA LEU A 9 -14.43 1.65 -21.15
C LEU A 9 -14.65 3.08 -20.62
N TYR A 10 -14.03 3.42 -19.49
CA TYR A 10 -14.07 4.77 -18.91
C TYR A 10 -13.53 5.82 -19.88
N PHE A 11 -12.36 5.56 -20.48
CA PHE A 11 -11.75 6.48 -21.45
C PHE A 11 -12.66 6.73 -22.64
N ILE A 12 -13.22 5.68 -23.27
CA ILE A 12 -14.12 5.81 -24.42
C ILE A 12 -15.37 6.61 -24.05
N GLN A 13 -16.00 6.31 -22.91
CA GLN A 13 -17.28 6.90 -22.53
C GLN A 13 -17.18 8.33 -22.01
N LYS A 14 -16.09 8.67 -21.30
CA LYS A 14 -15.99 9.93 -20.54
C LYS A 14 -14.93 10.89 -21.06
N VAL A 15 -13.83 10.38 -21.62
CA VAL A 15 -12.64 11.20 -21.91
C VAL A 15 -12.46 11.43 -23.41
N SER A 16 -12.73 10.43 -24.24
CA SER A 16 -12.39 10.44 -25.68
C SER A 16 -12.92 11.66 -26.44
N LYS A 17 -14.16 12.07 -26.16
CA LYS A 17 -14.86 13.15 -26.87
C LYS A 17 -14.28 14.54 -26.57
N ASN A 18 -13.83 14.77 -25.33
CA ASN A 18 -13.43 16.08 -24.84
C ASN A 18 -12.02 16.06 -24.24
N HIS A 19 -11.14 15.15 -24.69
CA HIS A 19 -9.84 14.90 -24.05
C HIS A 19 -8.95 16.15 -23.87
N VAL A 20 -9.14 17.20 -24.68
CA VAL A 20 -8.44 18.49 -24.59
C VAL A 20 -8.81 19.28 -23.33
N GLU A 21 -9.99 19.03 -22.76
CA GLU A 21 -10.48 19.66 -21.53
C GLU A 21 -9.95 18.98 -20.26
N TRP A 22 -9.29 17.82 -20.39
CA TRP A 22 -8.85 17.02 -19.25
C TRP A 22 -7.39 17.29 -18.92
N THR A 23 -7.10 17.62 -17.67
CA THR A 23 -5.73 17.57 -17.17
C THR A 23 -5.31 16.13 -16.91
N LEU A 24 -3.99 15.89 -16.85
CA LEU A 24 -3.46 14.58 -16.47
C LEU A 24 -3.94 14.16 -15.07
N LEU A 25 -4.09 15.12 -14.15
CA LEU A 25 -4.58 14.85 -12.81
C LEU A 25 -6.05 14.42 -12.83
N ASP A 26 -6.91 15.14 -13.55
CA ASP A 26 -8.34 14.79 -13.68
C ASP A 26 -8.51 13.41 -14.31
N PHE A 27 -7.76 13.13 -15.37
CA PHE A 27 -7.76 11.82 -16.01
C PHE A 27 -7.31 10.71 -15.05
N SER A 28 -6.22 10.94 -14.31
CA SER A 28 -5.68 9.96 -13.36
C SER A 28 -6.64 9.68 -12.22
N CYS A 29 -7.25 10.72 -11.63
CA CYS A 29 -8.28 10.59 -10.60
C CYS A 29 -9.53 9.87 -11.13
N GLY A 30 -9.97 10.26 -12.33
CA GLY A 30 -11.14 9.68 -12.98
C GLY A 30 -10.98 8.19 -13.27
N ILE A 31 -9.85 7.79 -13.86
CA ILE A 31 -9.60 6.40 -14.20
C ILE A 31 -9.37 5.54 -12.94
N PHE A 32 -8.74 6.11 -11.90
CA PHE A 32 -8.61 5.46 -10.60
C PHE A 32 -9.98 5.15 -10.01
N ASN A 33 -10.87 6.16 -9.93
CA ASN A 33 -12.22 6.00 -9.40
C ASN A 33 -13.10 5.04 -10.22
N ALA A 34 -12.85 4.92 -11.52
CA ALA A 34 -13.56 3.96 -12.37
C ALA A 34 -13.08 2.51 -12.19
N CYS A 35 -11.79 2.33 -11.88
CA CYS A 35 -11.18 1.01 -11.79
C CYS A 35 -11.24 0.42 -10.38
N PHE A 36 -11.12 1.26 -9.35
CA PHE A 36 -11.04 0.85 -7.95
C PHE A 36 -12.33 1.19 -7.18
N PRO A 37 -12.71 0.36 -6.18
CA PRO A 37 -13.87 0.66 -5.35
C PRO A 37 -13.63 1.90 -4.47
N LEU A 38 -14.71 2.56 -4.05
CA LEU A 38 -14.64 3.77 -3.21
C LEU A 38 -13.86 3.55 -1.90
N ASN A 39 -13.96 2.35 -1.32
CA ASN A 39 -13.26 1.97 -0.10
C ASN A 39 -11.88 1.34 -0.35
N TYR A 40 -11.31 1.43 -1.56
CA TYR A 40 -10.04 0.77 -1.91
C TYR A 40 -8.90 1.14 -0.96
N ARG A 41 -8.79 2.42 -0.58
CA ARG A 41 -7.77 2.89 0.37
C ARG A 41 -7.96 2.26 1.74
N SER A 42 -9.18 2.23 2.25
CA SER A 42 -9.51 1.57 3.52
C SER A 42 -9.19 0.07 3.47
N GLN A 43 -9.46 -0.60 2.35
CA GLN A 43 -9.08 -2.01 2.16
C GLN A 43 -7.57 -2.20 2.22
N GLN A 44 -6.76 -1.30 1.65
CA GLN A 44 -5.30 -1.40 1.77
C GLN A 44 -4.83 -1.19 3.21
N HIS A 45 -5.41 -0.24 3.95
CA HIS A 45 -5.11 -0.09 5.39
C HIS A 45 -5.46 -1.36 6.19
N ASP A 46 -6.58 -2.01 5.89
CA ASP A 46 -6.96 -3.25 6.56
C ASP A 46 -6.02 -4.40 6.22
N LYS A 47 -5.49 -4.45 4.99
CA LYS A 47 -4.43 -5.39 4.61
C LYS A 47 -3.15 -5.12 5.40
N ILE A 48 -2.72 -3.86 5.54
CA ILE A 48 -1.54 -3.51 6.36
C ILE A 48 -1.74 -4.00 7.79
N LYS A 49 -2.91 -3.74 8.40
CA LYS A 49 -3.21 -4.21 9.77
C LYS A 49 -3.04 -5.73 9.88
N ARG A 50 -3.49 -6.48 8.87
CA ARG A 50 -3.47 -7.94 8.81
C ARG A 50 -2.20 -8.55 8.22
N CYS A 51 -1.22 -7.74 7.82
CA CYS A 51 0.05 -8.22 7.28
C CYS A 51 0.95 -8.66 8.43
N TYR A 52 1.31 -9.94 8.46
CA TYR A 52 2.19 -10.55 9.47
C TYR A 52 3.14 -11.48 8.75
N GLN A 53 4.32 -11.72 9.33
CA GLN A 53 5.32 -12.60 8.76
C GLN A 53 4.76 -14.01 8.56
N ASN A 54 4.03 -14.57 9.54
CA ASN A 54 3.46 -15.92 9.47
C ASN A 54 4.51 -16.93 8.95
N ASP A 55 4.19 -17.68 7.89
CA ASP A 55 5.08 -18.67 7.27
C ASP A 55 6.03 -18.06 6.21
N HIS A 56 5.98 -16.75 5.99
CA HIS A 56 6.87 -16.06 5.05
C HIS A 56 8.28 -15.88 5.64
N THR A 57 9.26 -15.85 4.74
CA THR A 57 10.59 -15.37 5.10
C THR A 57 10.53 -13.89 5.50
N VAL A 58 11.52 -13.44 6.27
CA VAL A 58 11.62 -12.02 6.67
C VAL A 58 11.62 -11.10 5.45
N SER A 59 12.34 -11.46 4.39
CA SER A 59 12.43 -10.65 3.17
C SER A 59 11.09 -10.55 2.42
N GLU A 60 10.34 -11.65 2.33
CA GLU A 60 9.02 -11.66 1.68
C GLU A 60 8.03 -10.80 2.45
N TYR A 61 8.02 -10.93 3.78
CA TYR A 61 7.16 -10.13 4.64
C TYR A 61 7.48 -8.63 4.54
N VAL A 62 8.75 -8.24 4.61
CA VAL A 62 9.19 -6.85 4.45
C VAL A 62 8.76 -6.31 3.09
N TYR A 63 8.98 -7.07 2.02
CA TYR A 63 8.61 -6.66 0.66
C TYR A 63 7.09 -6.47 0.51
N GLU A 64 6.28 -7.38 1.06
CA GLU A 64 4.81 -7.25 1.04
C GLU A 64 4.37 -6.00 1.80
N LEU A 65 4.94 -5.79 3.00
CA LEU A 65 4.60 -4.64 3.84
C LEU A 65 4.96 -3.31 3.15
N GLU A 66 6.16 -3.20 2.56
CA GLU A 66 6.59 -2.04 1.79
C GLU A 66 5.69 -1.78 0.58
N THR A 67 5.28 -2.85 -0.13
CA THR A 67 4.36 -2.76 -1.26
C THR A 67 3.00 -2.18 -0.82
N LEU A 68 2.46 -2.66 0.31
CA LEU A 68 1.19 -2.17 0.85
C LEU A 68 1.28 -0.70 1.30
N TYR A 69 2.37 -0.29 1.96
CA TYR A 69 2.59 1.10 2.33
C TYR A 69 2.77 2.02 1.11
N GLY A 70 3.47 1.56 0.07
CA GLY A 70 3.61 2.30 -1.19
C GLY A 70 2.27 2.58 -1.87
N LEU A 71 1.28 1.70 -1.72
CA LEU A 71 -0.07 1.87 -2.27
C LEU A 71 -0.94 2.85 -1.47
N VAL A 72 -0.73 2.95 -0.16
CA VAL A 72 -1.50 3.84 0.73
C VAL A 72 -0.93 5.27 0.73
N GLY A 73 0.37 5.42 0.50
CA GLY A 73 1.07 6.70 0.53
C GLY A 73 1.72 6.96 1.90
N VAL A 74 2.04 8.24 2.17
CA VAL A 74 2.91 8.65 3.30
C VAL A 74 2.34 8.23 4.65
N THR A 75 2.95 7.23 5.25
CA THR A 75 2.81 6.87 6.67
C THR A 75 4.07 7.28 7.43
N SER A 76 3.95 7.59 8.71
CA SER A 76 5.13 7.97 9.48
C SER A 76 6.13 6.81 9.53
N ARG A 77 7.44 7.10 9.45
CA ARG A 77 8.48 6.06 9.60
C ARG A 77 8.31 5.28 10.91
N CYS A 78 7.85 5.97 11.95
CA CYS A 78 7.54 5.37 13.25
C CYS A 78 6.42 4.33 13.17
N GLU A 79 5.29 4.64 12.51
CA GLU A 79 4.20 3.68 12.34
C GLU A 79 4.63 2.48 11.50
N HIS A 80 5.44 2.71 10.46
CA HIS A 80 6.00 1.63 9.65
C HIS A 80 6.89 0.70 10.50
N ALA A 81 7.82 1.27 11.26
CA ALA A 81 8.70 0.49 12.14
C ALA A 81 7.93 -0.29 13.21
N ILE A 82 6.92 0.33 13.83
CA ILE A 82 6.04 -0.34 14.80
C ILE A 82 5.32 -1.51 14.14
N LYS A 83 4.70 -1.30 12.97
CA LYS A 83 3.96 -2.36 12.29
C LYS A 83 4.87 -3.49 11.83
N LEU A 84 6.05 -3.16 11.32
CA LEU A 84 7.06 -4.14 10.90
C LEU A 84 7.41 -5.07 12.07
N TRP A 85 7.79 -4.48 13.21
CA TRP A 85 8.12 -5.21 14.42
C TRP A 85 6.96 -6.07 14.91
N ASP A 86 5.77 -5.47 15.04
CA ASP A 86 4.59 -6.14 15.57
C ASP A 86 4.08 -7.25 14.66
N GLY A 87 4.51 -7.27 13.39
CA GLY A 87 4.18 -8.33 12.45
C GLY A 87 5.16 -9.50 12.38
N PHE A 88 6.36 -9.40 12.97
CA PHE A 88 7.29 -10.55 13.02
C PHE A 88 6.77 -11.74 13.84
N GLN A 89 7.33 -12.92 13.60
CA GLN A 89 7.10 -14.11 14.42
C GLN A 89 7.47 -13.88 15.90
N LYS A 90 6.85 -14.64 16.81
CA LYS A 90 6.96 -14.41 18.26
C LYS A 90 8.37 -14.59 18.78
N GLU A 91 9.10 -15.54 18.22
CA GLU A 91 10.50 -15.84 18.52
C GLU A 91 11.37 -14.63 18.18
N MET A 92 11.20 -14.05 16.98
CA MET A 92 11.92 -12.83 16.58
C MET A 92 11.53 -11.62 17.44
N GLN A 93 10.24 -11.45 17.74
CA GLN A 93 9.78 -10.38 18.63
C GLN A 93 10.42 -10.46 20.02
N HIS A 94 10.61 -11.67 20.53
CA HIS A 94 11.28 -11.93 21.80
C HIS A 94 12.75 -11.50 21.70
N GLU A 95 13.51 -12.05 20.75
CA GLU A 95 14.93 -11.72 20.59
C GLU A 95 15.18 -10.22 20.42
N LEU A 96 14.35 -9.55 19.62
CA LEU A 96 14.44 -8.11 19.41
C LEU A 96 14.17 -7.32 20.71
N HIS A 97 13.27 -7.80 21.57
CA HIS A 97 13.02 -7.21 22.89
C HIS A 97 14.19 -7.44 23.85
N TRP A 98 14.78 -8.64 23.85
CA TRP A 98 15.96 -8.97 24.65
C TRP A 98 17.20 -8.17 24.26
N ALA A 99 17.37 -7.91 22.95
CA ALA A 99 18.41 -7.05 22.42
C ALA A 99 18.25 -5.56 22.81
N LYS A 100 17.21 -5.19 23.56
CA LYS A 100 16.86 -3.80 23.95
C LYS A 100 16.74 -2.85 22.75
N LEU A 101 16.44 -3.37 21.56
CA LEU A 101 16.18 -2.54 20.40
C LEU A 101 14.86 -1.81 20.65
N ASN A 102 14.92 -0.51 20.89
CA ASN A 102 13.75 0.29 21.15
C ASN A 102 12.99 0.55 19.83
N LYS A 103 11.71 0.14 19.79
CA LYS A 103 10.78 0.32 18.64
C LYS A 103 10.71 1.75 18.09
N LYS A 104 11.07 2.75 18.91
CA LYS A 104 11.06 4.18 18.55
C LYS A 104 12.43 4.78 18.19
N VAL A 105 13.54 4.09 18.48
CA VAL A 105 14.89 4.68 18.43
C VAL A 105 15.77 4.03 17.36
N HIS A 106 15.55 2.76 17.02
CA HIS A 106 16.27 2.13 15.92
C HIS A 106 15.50 2.35 14.62
N SER A 107 15.59 3.57 14.13
CA SER A 107 15.28 3.95 12.76
C SER A 107 16.05 3.06 11.78
N TRP A 108 15.33 2.53 10.80
CA TRP A 108 15.89 2.28 9.47
C TRP A 108 16.06 3.61 8.72
#